data_AF-A0A920DTM6-F1
#
_entry.id   AF-A0A920DTM6-F1
#
_cell.length_a   1.000
_cell.length_b   1.000
_cell.length_c   1.000
_cell.angle_alpha   90.00
_cell.angle_beta   90.00
_cell.angle_gamma   90.00
#
_symmetry.space_group_name_H-M   'P 1'
#
loop_
_entity.id
_entity.type
_entity.pdbx_description
1 polymer ?
#
loop_
_entity_poly.entity_id
_entity_poly.type
_entity_poly.pdbx_seq_one_letter_code
_entity_poly.pdbx_strand_id
1 'polypeptide(L)'
;MDETMKNYNPNATHQLTGSCIPFLYGCMDSTMFNFDPLANTENNPSDCAPYVYGCTDSLALNYNSLANTLGDSLCIEKIYGCMDSTMFNFDSLANIENNPSDCAPYVHGCTDSLALNYDSLANTLGNSLCIEKIYGCMDELAFN
;
A
#
# COMPACT_ATOMS: atom_id res chain seq x y z
N MET A 1 -38.58 -6.24 42.41
CA MET A 1 -37.30 -6.88 42.04
C MET A 1 -37.29 -7.03 40.54
N ASP A 2 -36.19 -6.67 39.89
CA ASP A 2 -36.11 -6.53 38.43
C ASP A 2 -35.54 -7.81 37.81
N GLU A 3 -36.32 -8.47 36.95
CA GLU A 3 -35.95 -9.72 36.26
C GLU A 3 -34.90 -9.50 35.17
N THR A 4 -34.62 -8.24 34.81
CA THR A 4 -33.58 -7.87 33.84
C THR A 4 -32.17 -7.81 34.46
N MET A 5 -32.01 -8.25 35.71
CA MET A 5 -30.71 -8.29 36.39
C MET A 5 -30.13 -9.70 36.39
N LYS A 6 -28.83 -9.80 36.10
CA LYS A 6 -28.09 -11.07 35.99
C LYS A 6 -28.15 -11.93 37.26
N ASN A 7 -28.18 -11.29 38.42
CA ASN A 7 -28.27 -11.95 39.72
C ASN A 7 -29.67 -11.87 40.35
N TYR A 8 -30.72 -11.75 39.53
CA TYR A 8 -32.11 -11.84 39.98
C TYR A 8 -32.35 -13.17 40.72
N ASN A 9 -33.01 -13.08 41.88
CA ASN A 9 -33.45 -14.24 42.66
C ASN A 9 -34.91 -14.01 43.10
N PRO A 10 -35.87 -14.80 42.61
CA PRO A 10 -37.29 -14.62 42.95
C PRO A 10 -37.61 -14.90 44.42
N ASN A 11 -36.71 -15.58 45.15
CA ASN A 11 -36.85 -15.86 46.58
C ASN A 11 -36.14 -14.83 47.48
N ALA A 12 -35.53 -13.79 46.91
CA ALA A 12 -34.90 -12.76 47.71
C ALA A 12 -35.96 -11.98 48.52
N THR A 13 -35.71 -11.79 49.81
CA THR A 13 -36.62 -11.05 50.70
C THR A 13 -36.18 -9.61 50.95
N HIS A 14 -34.93 -9.28 50.66
CA HIS A 14 -34.33 -7.96 50.86
C HIS A 14 -33.33 -7.66 49.72
N GLN A 15 -33.24 -6.40 49.32
CA GLN A 15 -32.29 -5.91 48.32
C GLN A 15 -31.22 -5.05 48.99
N LEU A 16 -29.94 -5.40 48.80
CA LEU A 16 -28.83 -4.56 49.23
C LEU A 16 -28.59 -3.44 48.18
N THR A 17 -28.36 -2.22 48.64
CA THR A 17 -28.13 -1.09 47.71
C THR A 17 -26.88 -1.35 46.87
N GLY A 18 -27.00 -1.26 45.55
CA GLY A 18 -25.92 -1.56 44.61
C GLY A 18 -25.63 -3.04 44.37
N SER A 19 -26.42 -3.98 44.92
CA SER A 19 -26.18 -5.42 44.71
C SER A 19 -26.68 -5.96 43.37
N CYS A 20 -27.50 -5.21 42.63
CA CYS A 20 -28.07 -5.67 41.38
C CYS A 20 -27.03 -5.52 40.25
N ILE A 21 -26.73 -6.63 39.58
CA ILE A 21 -25.77 -6.68 38.49
C ILE A 21 -26.55 -6.67 37.16
N PRO A 22 -26.40 -5.64 36.31
CA PRO A 22 -27.06 -5.62 35.01
C PRO A 22 -26.43 -6.64 34.06
N PHE A 23 -27.17 -7.09 33.05
CA PHE A 23 -26.58 -7.79 31.91
C PHE A 23 -25.71 -6.82 31.10
N LEU A 24 -24.45 -7.17 30.91
CA LEU A 24 -23.53 -6.49 30.01
C LEU A 24 -23.18 -7.49 28.91
N TYR A 25 -23.80 -7.30 27.75
CA TYR A 25 -23.63 -8.16 26.60
C TYR A 25 -22.38 -7.80 25.81
N GLY A 26 -21.62 -8.81 25.41
CA GLY A 26 -20.44 -8.66 24.56
C GLY A 26 -19.67 -9.97 24.46
N CYS A 27 -18.61 -9.98 23.66
CA CYS A 27 -17.74 -11.14 23.52
C CYS A 27 -16.92 -11.35 24.81
N MET A 28 -17.10 -12.50 25.46
CA MET A 28 -16.40 -12.82 26.72
C MET A 28 -15.09 -13.60 26.51
N ASP A 29 -14.75 -13.98 25.27
CA ASP A 29 -13.53 -14.72 24.96
C ASP A 29 -12.34 -13.78 24.72
N SER A 30 -11.37 -13.79 25.63
CA SER A 30 -10.16 -12.95 25.57
C SER A 30 -9.25 -13.22 24.37
N THR A 31 -9.47 -14.30 23.62
CA THR A 31 -8.70 -14.64 22.42
C THR A 31 -9.31 -14.07 21.14
N MET A 32 -10.44 -13.36 21.23
CA MET A 32 -11.17 -12.80 20.10
C MET A 32 -10.91 -11.29 19.93
N PHE A 33 -11.11 -10.79 18.71
CA PHE A 33 -10.81 -9.42 18.30
C PHE A 33 -11.65 -8.36 19.03
N ASN A 34 -12.93 -8.66 19.24
CA ASN A 34 -13.89 -7.77 19.90
C ASN A 34 -14.15 -8.16 21.37
N PHE A 35 -13.18 -8.80 22.04
CA PHE A 35 -13.28 -9.11 23.46
C PHE A 35 -13.63 -7.86 24.28
N ASP A 36 -14.67 -7.97 25.10
CA ASP A 36 -15.07 -6.94 26.06
C ASP A 36 -14.77 -7.43 27.50
N PRO A 37 -13.76 -6.87 28.19
CA PRO A 37 -13.45 -7.26 29.56
C PRO A 37 -14.52 -6.90 30.59
N LEU A 38 -15.50 -6.06 30.22
CA LEU A 38 -16.64 -5.69 31.06
C LEU A 38 -17.88 -6.56 30.78
N ALA A 39 -17.90 -7.30 29.67
CA ALA A 39 -18.99 -8.20 29.35
C ALA A 39 -19.10 -9.28 30.42
N ASN A 40 -20.33 -9.48 30.88
CA ASN A 40 -20.65 -10.52 31.84
C ASN A 40 -21.59 -11.57 31.25
N THR A 41 -22.07 -11.37 30.03
CA THR A 41 -23.02 -12.24 29.35
C THR A 41 -22.70 -12.27 27.86
N GLU A 42 -22.53 -13.46 27.30
CA GLU A 42 -22.28 -13.65 25.87
C GLU A 42 -23.55 -13.34 25.06
N ASN A 43 -23.41 -12.75 23.87
CA ASN A 43 -24.53 -12.60 22.94
C ASN A 43 -25.03 -13.98 22.45
N ASN A 44 -26.32 -14.07 22.10
CA ASN A 44 -26.89 -15.27 21.51
C ASN A 44 -27.76 -14.91 20.30
N PRO A 45 -27.31 -15.18 19.05
CA PRO A 45 -26.04 -15.86 18.72
C PRO A 45 -24.80 -15.04 19.13
N SER A 46 -23.67 -15.72 19.35
CA SER A 46 -22.40 -15.05 19.70
C SER A 46 -21.96 -14.12 18.57
N ASP A 47 -21.48 -12.94 18.95
CA ASP A 47 -20.92 -11.93 18.06
C ASP A 47 -19.38 -11.84 18.19
N CYS A 48 -18.75 -12.79 18.91
CA CYS A 48 -17.30 -12.88 18.97
C CYS A 48 -16.69 -13.01 17.55
N ALA A 49 -15.80 -12.10 17.20
CA ALA A 49 -15.09 -12.06 15.93
C ALA A 49 -13.64 -12.52 16.14
N PRO A 50 -13.13 -13.51 15.38
CA PRO A 50 -11.74 -13.91 15.49
C PRO A 50 -10.81 -12.83 14.95
N TYR A 51 -9.55 -12.86 15.38
CA TYR A 51 -8.49 -12.09 14.73
C TYR A 51 -8.30 -12.58 13.30
N VAL A 52 -8.36 -11.66 12.34
CA VAL A 52 -8.03 -11.92 10.94
C VAL A 52 -6.85 -11.02 10.58
N TYR A 53 -5.68 -11.64 10.47
CA TYR A 53 -4.44 -10.95 10.15
C TYR A 53 -4.34 -10.70 8.64
N GLY A 54 -3.92 -9.49 8.28
CA GLY A 54 -3.68 -9.11 6.89
C GLY A 54 -3.37 -7.62 6.77
N CYS A 55 -3.12 -7.17 5.54
CA CYS A 55 -2.98 -5.75 5.30
C CYS A 55 -4.35 -5.07 5.31
N THR A 56 -4.57 -4.14 6.23
CA THR A 56 -5.82 -3.35 6.31
C THR A 56 -5.73 -2.04 5.52
N ASP A 57 -4.56 -1.69 4.98
CA ASP A 57 -4.38 -0.51 4.15
C ASP A 57 -4.90 -0.76 2.73
N SER A 58 -5.99 -0.08 2.37
CA SER A 58 -6.60 -0.14 1.03
C SER A 58 -5.69 0.31 -0.11
N LEU A 59 -4.63 1.08 0.20
CA LEU A 59 -3.67 1.55 -0.80
C LEU A 59 -2.56 0.54 -1.07
N ALA A 60 -2.35 -0.45 -0.20
CA ALA A 60 -1.33 -1.48 -0.38
C ALA A 60 -1.63 -2.41 -1.57
N LEU A 61 -0.59 -3.05 -2.09
CA LEU A 61 -0.67 -4.05 -3.17
C LEU A 61 -1.44 -5.30 -2.73
N ASN A 62 -1.32 -5.69 -1.46
CA ASN A 62 -1.87 -6.92 -0.90
C ASN A 62 -2.96 -6.64 0.17
N TYR A 63 -3.75 -5.58 -0.04
CA TYR A 63 -4.90 -5.26 0.80
C TYR A 63 -5.84 -6.46 0.97
N ASN A 64 -6.23 -6.75 2.21
CA ASN A 64 -7.21 -7.77 2.57
C ASN A 64 -8.40 -7.11 3.27
N SER A 65 -9.55 -7.05 2.60
CA SER A 65 -10.77 -6.44 3.13
C SER A 65 -11.41 -7.21 4.30
N LEU A 66 -10.99 -8.45 4.54
CA LEU A 66 -11.45 -9.27 5.67
C LEU A 66 -10.53 -9.12 6.88
N ALA A 67 -9.35 -8.51 6.74
CA ALA A 67 -8.42 -8.32 7.83
C ALA A 67 -8.96 -7.26 8.81
N ASN A 68 -8.92 -7.59 10.11
CA ASN A 68 -9.26 -6.67 11.19
C ASN A 68 -8.03 -6.30 12.04
N THR A 69 -6.89 -6.94 11.78
CA THR A 69 -5.66 -6.77 12.56
C THR A 69 -4.45 -6.70 11.65
N LEU A 70 -3.70 -5.60 11.74
CA LEU A 70 -2.41 -5.45 11.09
C LEU A 70 -1.37 -6.32 11.79
N GLY A 71 -0.65 -7.14 11.02
CA GLY A 71 0.58 -7.78 11.48
C GLY A 71 1.79 -6.91 11.17
N ASP A 72 2.88 -7.09 11.92
CA ASP A 72 4.04 -6.19 12.01
C ASP A 72 4.71 -5.78 10.68
N SER A 73 4.44 -6.46 9.55
CA SER A 73 4.96 -6.08 8.23
C SER A 73 4.09 -6.57 7.06
N LEU A 74 2.76 -6.60 7.23
CA LEU A 74 1.88 -7.27 6.26
C LEU A 74 1.51 -6.43 5.03
N CYS A 75 1.75 -5.13 4.99
CA CYS A 75 1.38 -4.28 3.86
C CYS A 75 2.56 -4.06 2.91
N ILE A 76 2.34 -4.34 1.62
CA ILE A 76 3.29 -4.05 0.55
C ILE A 76 2.89 -2.73 -0.10
N GLU A 77 3.75 -1.72 -0.01
CA GLU A 77 3.55 -0.44 -0.71
C GLU A 77 3.54 -0.66 -2.23
N LYS A 78 2.68 0.09 -2.94
CA LYS A 78 2.68 0.09 -4.40
C LYS A 78 3.81 1.00 -4.90
N ILE A 79 4.78 0.42 -5.59
CA ILE A 79 5.86 1.16 -6.25
C ILE A 79 5.66 1.02 -7.75
N TYR A 80 5.34 2.15 -8.38
CA TYR A 80 5.09 2.23 -9.82
C TYR A 80 6.39 2.44 -10.59
N GLY A 81 6.59 1.67 -11.65
CA GLY A 81 7.74 1.84 -12.54
C GLY A 81 7.80 0.74 -13.60
N CYS A 82 8.78 0.81 -14.49
CA CYS A 82 9.02 -0.23 -15.48
C CYS A 82 9.74 -1.41 -14.82
N MET A 83 9.17 -2.61 -14.90
CA MET A 83 9.76 -3.83 -14.30
C MET A 83 10.57 -4.64 -15.32
N ASP A 84 10.53 -4.26 -16.61
CA ASP A 84 11.36 -4.87 -17.65
C ASP A 84 12.80 -4.32 -17.61
N SER A 85 13.73 -5.15 -17.16
CA SER A 85 15.18 -4.84 -17.11
C SER A 85 15.85 -4.56 -18.46
N THR A 86 15.17 -4.82 -19.58
CA THR A 86 15.66 -4.49 -20.93
C THR A 86 15.26 -3.10 -21.40
N MET A 87 14.56 -2.32 -20.57
CA MET A 87 14.07 -0.98 -20.89
C MET A 87 14.97 0.12 -20.28
N PHE A 88 14.91 1.32 -20.87
CA PHE A 88 15.75 2.47 -20.50
C PHE A 88 15.48 2.97 -19.07
N ASN A 89 14.22 2.93 -18.65
CA ASN A 89 13.77 3.43 -17.36
C ASN A 89 13.34 2.31 -16.39
N PHE A 90 14.00 1.15 -16.49
CA PHE A 90 13.82 0.05 -15.54
C PHE A 90 14.02 0.52 -14.09
N ASP A 91 13.08 0.17 -13.23
CA ASP A 91 13.13 0.37 -11.78
C ASP A 91 13.05 -0.99 -11.08
N SER A 92 14.13 -1.35 -10.37
CA SER A 92 14.22 -2.63 -9.66
C SER A 92 13.38 -2.70 -8.37
N LEU A 93 12.85 -1.56 -7.91
CA LEU A 93 11.95 -1.49 -6.76
C LEU A 93 10.48 -1.51 -7.18
N ALA A 94 10.17 -1.32 -8.47
CA ALA A 94 8.82 -1.33 -8.97
C ALA A 94 8.17 -2.71 -8.78
N ASN A 95 6.92 -2.71 -8.31
CA ASN A 95 6.10 -3.90 -8.11
C ASN A 95 4.72 -3.80 -8.79
N ILE A 96 4.46 -2.67 -9.46
CA ILE A 96 3.34 -2.46 -10.37
C ILE A 96 3.85 -1.73 -11.61
N GLU A 97 3.55 -2.28 -12.78
CA GLU A 97 3.57 -1.54 -14.04
C GLU A 97 2.17 -0.92 -14.25
N ASN A 98 2.06 0.41 -14.33
CA ASN A 98 0.75 1.07 -14.43
C ASN A 98 0.18 0.98 -15.86
N ASN A 99 1.04 1.07 -16.86
CA ASN A 99 0.73 0.92 -18.29
C ASN A 99 1.98 0.38 -19.03
N PRO A 100 1.83 -0.47 -20.06
CA PRO A 100 2.94 -0.82 -20.97
C PRO A 100 3.70 0.38 -21.55
N SER A 101 3.05 1.54 -21.63
CA SER A 101 3.64 2.82 -22.09
C SER A 101 4.62 3.44 -21.09
N ASP A 102 4.63 2.96 -19.84
CA ASP A 102 5.56 3.43 -18.81
C ASP A 102 6.97 2.91 -19.05
N CYS A 103 7.15 1.83 -19.83
CA CYS A 103 8.45 1.31 -20.22
C CYS A 103 8.93 1.94 -21.52
N ALA A 104 10.02 2.70 -21.44
CA ALA A 104 10.66 3.32 -22.59
C ALA A 104 11.78 2.41 -23.13
N PRO A 105 11.76 2.02 -24.42
CA PRO A 105 12.87 1.28 -25.00
C PRO A 105 14.12 2.16 -25.08
N TYR A 106 15.29 1.52 -25.16
CA TYR A 106 16.53 2.21 -25.51
C TYR A 106 16.41 2.75 -26.95
N VAL A 107 16.58 4.07 -27.11
CA VAL A 107 16.67 4.75 -28.40
C VAL A 107 18.07 5.34 -28.52
N HIS A 108 18.87 4.73 -29.39
CA HIS A 108 20.26 5.11 -29.61
C HIS A 108 20.37 6.27 -30.59
N GLY A 109 21.07 7.32 -30.20
CA GLY A 109 21.36 8.48 -31.04
C GLY A 109 22.25 9.48 -30.32
N CYS A 110 22.45 10.66 -30.92
CA CYS A 110 23.15 11.74 -30.22
C CYS A 110 22.15 12.54 -29.37
N THR A 111 22.38 12.59 -28.06
CA THR A 111 21.52 13.30 -27.10
C THR A 111 21.94 14.75 -26.87
N ASP A 112 23.09 15.17 -27.42
CA ASP A 112 23.58 16.54 -27.32
C ASP A 112 22.88 17.45 -28.32
N SER A 113 22.04 18.37 -27.80
CA SER A 113 21.32 19.38 -28.58
C SER A 113 22.21 20.33 -29.41
N LEU A 114 23.50 20.42 -29.08
CA LEU A 114 24.46 21.25 -29.80
C LEU A 114 25.08 20.53 -31.00
N ALA A 115 25.01 19.20 -31.05
CA ALA A 115 25.58 18.40 -32.13
C ALA A 115 24.85 18.61 -33.47
N LEU A 116 25.54 18.33 -34.58
CA LEU A 116 24.97 18.34 -35.93
C LEU A 116 23.96 17.20 -36.15
N ASN A 117 24.16 16.06 -35.50
CA ASN A 117 23.32 14.85 -35.60
C ASN A 117 22.46 14.62 -34.35
N TYR A 118 22.08 15.68 -33.63
CA TYR A 118 21.16 15.59 -32.49
C TYR A 118 19.86 14.88 -32.87
N ASP A 119 19.46 13.91 -32.06
CA ASP A 119 18.19 13.21 -32.16
C ASP A 119 17.35 13.46 -30.89
N SER A 120 16.22 14.14 -31.05
CA SER A 120 15.32 14.48 -29.94
C SER A 120 14.59 13.27 -29.35
N LEU A 121 14.59 12.13 -30.03
CA LEU A 121 14.00 10.88 -29.55
C LEU A 121 15.03 9.98 -28.86
N ALA A 122 16.33 10.27 -29.01
CA ALA A 122 17.38 9.48 -28.38
C ALA A 122 17.38 9.69 -26.86
N ASN A 123 17.38 8.58 -26.12
CA ASN A 123 17.54 8.57 -24.66
C ASN A 123 18.88 7.93 -24.24
N THR A 124 19.58 7.31 -25.18
CA THR A 124 20.81 6.58 -24.94
C THR A 124 21.85 7.00 -25.96
N LEU A 125 23.06 7.34 -25.50
CA LEU A 125 24.13 7.67 -26.42
C LEU A 125 24.45 6.45 -27.28
N GLY A 126 24.23 6.58 -28.59
CA GLY A 126 24.55 5.53 -29.55
C GLY A 126 26.06 5.41 -29.80
N ASN A 127 26.44 4.34 -30.47
CA ASN A 127 27.76 4.15 -31.08
C ASN A 127 28.07 5.15 -32.22
N SER A 128 27.08 5.94 -32.66
CA SER A 128 27.33 7.18 -33.42
C SER A 128 27.67 8.29 -32.45
N LEU A 129 28.94 8.68 -32.39
CA LEU A 129 29.38 9.85 -31.64
C LEU A 129 28.59 11.10 -32.07
N CYS A 130 28.35 11.99 -31.12
CA CYS A 130 27.85 13.33 -31.42
C CYS A 130 28.86 14.08 -32.29
N ILE A 131 28.39 14.60 -33.42
CA ILE A 131 29.22 15.37 -34.35
C ILE A 131 29.19 16.83 -33.88
N GLU A 132 30.33 17.33 -33.42
CA GLU A 132 30.47 18.71 -32.99
C GLU A 132 30.24 19.70 -34.16
N LYS A 133 29.61 20.83 -33.86
CA LYS A 133 29.57 21.98 -34.76
C LYS A 133 30.90 22.72 -34.68
N ILE A 134 31.74 22.59 -35.71
CA ILE A 134 32.94 23.39 -35.86
C ILE A 134 32.60 24.60 -36.73
N TYR A 135 32.68 25.80 -36.13
CA TYR A 135 32.51 27.05 -36.85
C TYR A 135 33.83 27.42 -37.53
N GLY A 136 33.77 27.69 -38.83
CA GLY A 136 34.91 28.07 -39.65
C GLY A 136 34.47 28.49 -41.06
N CYS A 137 35.41 29.00 -41.84
CA CYS A 137 35.17 29.33 -43.24
C CYS A 137 35.38 28.09 -44.12
N MET A 138 34.46 27.82 -45.07
CA MET A 138 34.64 26.77 -46.09
C MET A 138 35.35 27.29 -47.35
N ASP A 139 35.55 28.61 -47.45
CA ASP A 139 36.24 29.23 -48.57
C ASP A 139 37.75 29.03 -48.43
N GLU A 140 38.32 28.32 -49.39
CA GLU A 140 39.75 28.01 -49.52
C GLU A 140 40.61 29.28 -49.68
N LEU A 141 39.98 30.40 -50.00
CA LEU A 141 40.61 31.70 -50.21
C LEU A 141 40.37 32.69 -49.06
N ALA A 142 39.63 32.29 -48.00
CA ALA A 142 39.44 33.13 -46.84
C ALA A 142 40.69 33.15 -45.97
N PHE A 143 41.30 34.33 -45.84
CA PHE A 143 42.41 34.56 -44.92
C PHE A 143 41.93 34.60 -43.46
N ASN A 144 42.63 33.85 -42.62
CA ASN A 144 42.54 33.86 -41.15
C ASN A 144 42.89 35.23 -40.57
#